data_AF-A0A951X8X9-F1
#
_entry.id   AF-A0A951X8X9-F1
#
_cell.length_a   1.000
_cell.length_b   1.000
_cell.length_c   1.000
_cell.angle_alpha   90.00
_cell.angle_beta   90.00
_cell.angle_gamma   90.00
#
_symmetry.space_group_name_H-M   'P 1'
#
loop_
_entity.id
_entity.type
_entity.pdbx_description
1 polymer ?
#
loop_
_entity_poly.entity_id
_entity_poly.type
_entity_poly.pdbx_seq_one_letter_code
_entity_poly.pdbx_strand_id
1 'polypeptide(L)'
;MAVCFFLSILQSVMLKQLQKKWAVGTTQFILILCVFAITGTTTAWISKAIISWVGFDENTFWLWKLLLRLSVLIFGYQLILLPVALLFGQFSFFWKYEKKILKWFGIKFQEPDRKTLKTNAAL
;
A
#
# COMPACT_ATOMS: atom_id res chain seq x y z
N MET A 1 -21.13 24.67 -8.78
CA MET A 1 -22.01 24.06 -7.75
C MET A 1 -22.53 22.67 -8.19
N ALA A 2 -23.10 22.53 -9.39
CA ALA A 2 -23.57 21.22 -9.90
C ALA A 2 -22.46 20.16 -10.11
N VAL A 3 -21.26 20.58 -10.54
CA VAL A 3 -20.12 19.67 -10.77
C VAL A 3 -19.62 19.03 -9.47
N CYS A 4 -19.59 19.78 -8.35
CA CYS A 4 -19.20 19.24 -7.04
C CYS A 4 -20.23 18.28 -6.48
N PHE A 5 -21.54 18.53 -6.72
CA PHE A 5 -22.61 17.63 -6.29
C PHE A 5 -22.59 16.32 -7.09
N PHE A 6 -22.34 16.40 -8.41
CA PHE A 6 -22.22 15.24 -9.27
C PHE A 6 -20.95 14.42 -8.99
N LEU A 7 -19.82 15.08 -8.69
CA LEU A 7 -18.60 14.43 -8.18
C LEU A 7 -18.84 13.71 -6.85
N SER A 8 -19.61 14.31 -5.93
CA SER A 8 -19.94 13.69 -4.64
C SER A 8 -20.85 12.46 -4.77
N ILE A 9 -21.79 12.49 -5.72
CA ILE A 9 -22.67 11.35 -6.05
C ILE A 9 -21.88 10.23 -6.76
N LEU A 10 -20.97 10.56 -7.68
CA LEU A 10 -20.09 9.58 -8.32
C LEU A 10 -19.14 8.93 -7.31
N GLN A 11 -18.58 9.71 -6.38
CA GLN A 11 -17.76 9.19 -5.28
C GLN A 11 -18.53 8.16 -4.46
N SER A 12 -19.74 8.48 -4.01
CA SER A 12 -20.52 7.58 -3.16
C SER A 12 -20.93 6.26 -3.83
N VAL A 13 -21.16 6.23 -5.15
CA VAL A 13 -21.44 4.99 -5.91
C VAL A 13 -20.17 4.15 -6.13
N MET A 14 -19.04 4.77 -6.49
CA MET A 14 -17.78 4.04 -6.69
C MET A 14 -17.19 3.50 -5.38
N LEU A 15 -17.32 4.23 -4.27
CA LEU A 15 -16.83 3.79 -2.96
C LEU A 15 -17.55 2.52 -2.49
N LYS A 16 -18.86 2.39 -2.75
CA LYS A 16 -19.63 1.17 -2.43
C LYS A 16 -19.14 -0.05 -3.22
N GLN A 17 -18.79 0.13 -4.49
CA GLN A 17 -18.24 -0.94 -5.34
C GLN A 17 -16.85 -1.38 -4.86
N LEU A 18 -15.99 -0.43 -4.46
CA LEU A 18 -14.66 -0.72 -3.91
C LEU A 18 -14.74 -1.39 -2.53
N GLN A 19 -15.62 -0.90 -1.65
CA GLN A 19 -15.85 -1.49 -0.34
C GLN A 19 -16.30 -2.95 -0.46
N LYS A 20 -17.18 -3.25 -1.44
CA LYS A 20 -17.64 -4.61 -1.72
C LYS A 20 -16.54 -5.51 -2.28
N LYS A 21 -15.64 -4.98 -3.13
CA LYS A 21 -14.47 -5.71 -3.66
C LYS A 21 -13.42 -6.04 -2.59
N TRP A 22 -13.24 -5.14 -1.61
CA TRP A 22 -12.23 -5.26 -0.56
C TRP A 22 -12.78 -5.88 0.73
N ALA A 23 -14.10 -6.14 0.81
CA ALA A 23 -14.79 -6.78 1.93
C ALA A 23 -14.46 -6.15 3.30
N VAL A 24 -14.32 -4.82 3.35
CA VAL A 24 -13.98 -4.05 4.55
C VAL A 24 -15.18 -3.25 5.06
N GLY A 25 -15.25 -3.05 6.38
CA GLY A 25 -16.23 -2.16 6.99
C GLY A 25 -16.03 -0.71 6.54
N THR A 26 -17.09 0.10 6.59
CA THR A 26 -17.06 1.52 6.14
C THR A 26 -16.02 2.34 6.92
N THR A 27 -15.88 2.11 8.23
CA THR A 27 -14.88 2.78 9.09
C THR A 27 -13.45 2.39 8.73
N GLN A 28 -13.20 1.11 8.49
CA GLN A 28 -11.89 0.59 8.09
C GLN A 28 -11.47 1.14 6.72
N PHE A 29 -12.42 1.21 5.79
CA PHE A 29 -12.18 1.73 4.45
C PHE A 29 -11.79 3.22 4.45
N ILE A 30 -12.46 4.04 5.27
CA ILE A 30 -12.09 5.46 5.44
C ILE A 30 -10.69 5.59 6.05
N LEU A 31 -10.38 4.79 7.08
CA LEU A 31 -9.04 4.78 7.69
C LEU A 31 -7.96 4.39 6.69
N ILE A 32 -8.21 3.37 5.87
CA ILE A 32 -7.31 2.96 4.79
C ILE A 32 -7.09 4.11 3.81
N LEU A 33 -8.14 4.80 3.36
CA LEU A 33 -8.01 5.95 2.47
C LEU A 33 -7.20 7.10 3.10
N CYS A 34 -7.38 7.37 4.39
CA CYS A 34 -6.56 8.34 5.11
C CYS A 34 -5.08 7.94 5.14
N VAL A 35 -4.79 6.66 5.43
CA VAL A 35 -3.42 6.12 5.39
C VAL A 35 -2.83 6.27 3.99
N PHE A 36 -3.57 5.93 2.93
CA PHE A 36 -3.14 6.10 1.55
C PHE A 36 -2.84 7.57 1.20
N ALA A 37 -3.68 8.52 1.66
CA ALA A 37 -3.47 9.94 1.40
C ALA A 37 -2.21 10.49 2.10
N ILE A 38 -1.98 10.12 3.37
CA ILE A 38 -0.79 10.52 4.13
C ILE A 38 0.46 9.87 3.53
N THR A 39 0.41 8.58 3.23
CA THR A 39 1.55 7.84 2.68
C THR A 39 1.89 8.33 1.27
N GLY A 40 0.88 8.60 0.43
CA GLY A 40 1.05 9.12 -0.93
C GLY A 40 1.69 10.51 -0.96
N THR A 41 1.23 11.42 -0.11
CA THR A 41 1.83 12.76 0.01
C THR A 41 3.25 12.72 0.56
N THR A 42 3.50 11.89 1.57
CA THR A 42 4.83 11.69 2.17
C THR A 42 5.83 11.15 1.15
N THR A 43 5.43 10.15 0.36
CA THR A 43 6.28 9.54 -0.66
C THR A 43 6.63 10.52 -1.79
N ALA A 44 5.67 11.35 -2.22
CA ALA A 44 5.93 12.40 -3.19
C ALA A 44 6.93 13.45 -2.67
N TRP A 45 6.86 13.75 -1.37
CA TRP A 45 7.79 14.67 -0.70
C TRP A 45 9.20 14.07 -0.59
N ILE A 46 9.31 12.80 -0.18
CA ILE A 46 10.59 12.06 -0.13
C ILE A 46 11.23 12.00 -1.53
N SER A 47 10.46 11.70 -2.57
CA SER A 47 10.98 11.67 -3.94
C SER A 47 11.56 13.02 -4.36
N LYS A 48 10.89 14.13 -4.04
CA LYS A 48 11.44 15.48 -4.30
C LYS A 48 12.71 15.75 -3.49
N ALA A 49 12.73 15.36 -2.22
CA ALA A 49 13.89 15.50 -1.35
C ALA A 49 15.11 14.75 -1.92
N ILE A 50 14.92 13.49 -2.35
CA ILE A 50 16.00 12.69 -2.96
C ILE A 50 16.49 13.31 -4.27
N ILE A 51 15.59 13.77 -5.15
CA ILE A 51 15.99 14.43 -6.41
C ILE A 51 16.81 15.70 -6.13
N SER A 52 16.41 16.48 -5.12
CA SER A 52 17.14 17.68 -4.69
C SER A 52 18.49 17.34 -4.06
N TRP A 53 18.60 16.21 -3.34
CA TRP A 53 19.84 15.76 -2.70
C TRP A 53 20.85 15.19 -3.70
N VAL A 54 20.37 14.50 -4.73
CA VAL A 54 21.21 13.92 -5.79
C VAL A 54 21.71 14.99 -6.77
N GLY A 55 21.18 16.22 -6.71
CA GLY A 55 21.66 17.32 -7.55
C GLY A 55 21.42 17.10 -9.04
N PHE A 56 20.32 16.41 -9.40
CA PHE A 56 19.97 16.15 -10.80
C PHE A 56 19.67 17.46 -11.54
N ASP A 57 20.62 17.85 -12.39
CA ASP A 57 20.56 19.02 -13.27
C ASP A 57 19.42 18.90 -14.32
N GLU A 58 19.03 20.01 -14.96
CA GLU A 58 17.96 20.06 -15.97
C GLU A 58 18.24 19.16 -17.19
N ASN A 59 19.51 18.80 -17.41
CA ASN A 59 19.96 17.89 -18.47
C ASN A 59 19.72 16.39 -18.19
N THR A 60 19.24 16.04 -16.99
CA THR A 60 18.93 14.64 -16.67
C THR A 60 17.59 14.26 -17.31
N PHE A 61 17.62 13.21 -18.15
CA PHE A 61 16.42 12.63 -18.78
C PHE A 61 15.26 12.53 -17.78
N TRP A 62 14.10 13.09 -18.14
CA TRP A 62 12.86 13.00 -17.35
C TRP A 62 12.53 11.57 -16.93
N LEU A 63 12.94 10.60 -17.76
CA LEU A 63 12.81 9.17 -17.51
C LEU A 63 13.49 8.72 -16.21
N TRP A 64 14.68 9.24 -15.89
CA TRP A 64 15.40 8.89 -14.66
C TRP A 64 14.73 9.47 -13.41
N LYS A 65 14.22 10.70 -13.50
CA LYS A 65 13.40 11.30 -12.42
C LYS A 65 12.16 10.45 -12.18
N LEU A 66 11.48 10.02 -13.25
CA LEU A 66 10.30 9.16 -13.17
C LEU A 66 10.63 7.79 -12.57
N LEU A 67 11.71 7.13 -13.03
CA LEU A 67 12.15 5.84 -12.51
C LEU A 67 12.46 5.91 -11.01
N LEU A 68 13.13 6.98 -10.57
CA LEU A 68 13.43 7.20 -9.16
C LEU A 68 12.17 7.45 -8.35
N ARG A 69 11.22 8.26 -8.86
CA ARG A 69 9.90 8.43 -8.22
C ARG A 69 9.18 7.09 -8.07
N LEU A 70 9.17 6.26 -9.11
CA LEU A 70 8.50 4.97 -9.13
C LEU A 70 9.18 3.96 -8.19
N SER A 71 10.52 3.96 -8.15
CA SER A 71 11.29 3.10 -7.25
C SER A 71 11.03 3.47 -5.79
N VAL A 72 11.07 4.77 -5.45
CA VAL A 72 10.72 5.27 -4.10
C VAL A 72 9.26 5.00 -3.79
N LEU A 73 8.35 5.07 -4.77
CA LEU A 73 6.96 4.68 -4.58
C LEU A 73 6.84 3.19 -4.30
N ILE A 74 7.54 2.30 -5.00
CA ILE A 74 7.36 0.86 -4.79
C ILE A 74 8.06 0.40 -3.50
N PHE A 75 9.30 0.83 -3.26
CA PHE A 75 10.07 0.44 -2.07
C PHE A 75 9.70 1.24 -0.82
N GLY A 76 9.55 2.56 -0.95
CA GLY A 76 9.24 3.46 0.17
C GLY A 76 7.81 3.30 0.65
N TYR A 77 6.85 3.08 -0.25
CA TYR A 77 5.46 2.86 0.16
C TYR A 77 5.33 1.62 1.04
N GLN A 78 6.02 0.53 0.71
CA GLN A 78 6.02 -0.69 1.52
C GLN A 78 6.48 -0.43 2.97
N LEU A 79 7.55 0.37 3.13
CA LEU A 79 8.13 0.71 4.44
C LEU A 79 7.33 1.75 5.24
N ILE A 80 6.71 2.73 4.57
CA ILE A 80 5.96 3.81 5.24
C ILE A 80 4.54 3.36 5.57
N LEU A 81 3.93 2.54 4.71
CA LEU A 81 2.56 2.09 4.88
C LEU A 81 2.37 1.27 6.15
N LEU A 82 3.34 0.42 6.49
CA LEU A 82 3.25 -0.48 7.63
C LEU A 82 3.19 0.27 8.99
N PRO A 83 4.09 1.21 9.30
CA PRO A 83 4.01 2.01 10.53
C PRO A 83 2.81 2.96 10.53
N VAL A 84 2.42 3.56 9.40
CA VAL A 84 1.23 4.43 9.35
C VAL A 84 -0.04 3.59 9.61
N ALA A 85 -0.16 2.41 9.03
CA ALA A 85 -1.26 1.49 9.31
C ALA A 85 -1.31 1.02 10.78
N LEU A 86 -0.14 0.91 11.43
CA LEU A 86 -0.01 0.57 12.84
C LEU A 86 -0.52 1.71 13.74
N LEU A 87 -0.19 2.97 13.41
CA LEU A 87 -0.71 4.15 14.12
C LEU A 87 -2.24 4.26 14.05
N PHE A 88 -2.85 3.88 12.92
CA PHE A 88 -4.31 3.91 12.73
C PHE A 88 -5.03 2.62 13.18
N GLY A 89 -4.31 1.63 13.71
CA GLY A 89 -4.90 0.36 14.19
C GLY A 89 -5.41 -0.58 13.10
N GLN A 90 -5.08 -0.33 11.83
CA GLN A 90 -5.46 -1.19 10.68
C GLN A 90 -4.34 -2.14 10.23
N PHE A 91 -3.32 -2.36 11.06
CA PHE A 91 -2.16 -3.19 10.76
C PHE A 91 -2.54 -4.61 10.28
N SER A 92 -3.50 -5.28 10.93
CA SER A 92 -3.90 -6.65 10.56
C SER A 92 -4.46 -6.75 9.13
N PHE A 93 -5.17 -5.72 8.67
CA PHE A 93 -5.71 -5.66 7.32
C PHE A 93 -4.59 -5.52 6.29
N PHE A 94 -3.69 -4.57 6.51
CA PHE A 94 -2.55 -4.34 5.63
C PHE A 94 -1.58 -5.52 5.63
N TRP A 95 -1.28 -6.11 6.79
CA TRP A 95 -0.40 -7.29 6.88
C TRP A 95 -0.94 -8.50 6.10
N LYS A 96 -2.27 -8.72 6.10
CA LYS A 96 -2.91 -9.75 5.26
C LYS A 96 -2.77 -9.42 3.77
N TYR A 97 -2.98 -8.16 3.39
CA TYR A 97 -2.84 -7.69 2.02
C TYR A 97 -1.39 -7.78 1.52
N GLU A 98 -0.45 -7.38 2.36
CA GLU A 98 0.98 -7.38 2.10
C GLU A 98 1.51 -8.81 1.93
N LYS A 99 1.12 -9.73 2.82
CA LYS A 99 1.39 -11.16 2.66
C LYS A 99 0.81 -11.74 1.38
N LYS A 100 -0.35 -11.27 0.93
CA LYS A 100 -0.96 -11.71 -0.34
C LYS A 100 -0.11 -11.26 -1.54
N ILE A 101 0.45 -10.05 -1.50
CA ILE A 101 1.36 -9.54 -2.52
C ILE A 101 2.71 -10.27 -2.46
N LEU A 102 3.29 -10.45 -1.26
CA LEU A 102 4.55 -11.19 -1.06
C LEU A 102 4.46 -12.65 -1.53
N LYS A 103 3.31 -13.30 -1.35
CA LYS A 103 3.04 -14.64 -1.91
C LYS A 103 3.09 -14.63 -3.43
N TRP A 104 2.69 -13.54 -4.09
CA TRP A 104 2.76 -13.41 -5.54
C TRP A 104 4.20 -13.20 -6.03
N PHE A 105 5.04 -12.54 -5.24
CA PHE A 105 6.49 -12.44 -5.47
C PHE A 105 7.28 -13.72 -5.16
N GLY A 106 6.61 -14.83 -4.82
CA GLY A 106 7.23 -16.16 -4.73
C GLY A 106 7.82 -16.53 -3.36
N ILE A 107 7.65 -15.69 -2.33
CA ILE A 107 8.11 -16.02 -0.97
C ILE A 107 7.09 -16.97 -0.32
N LYS A 108 7.30 -18.28 -0.47
CA LYS A 108 6.57 -19.31 0.27
C LYS A 108 7.02 -19.28 1.72
N PHE A 109 6.32 -18.54 2.58
CA PHE A 109 6.31 -18.86 4.01
C PHE A 109 5.63 -20.22 4.16
N GLN A 110 6.47 -21.25 4.20
CA GLN A 110 6.09 -22.63 4.44
C GLN A 110 5.73 -22.72 5.92
N GLU A 111 4.44 -22.62 6.25
CA GLU A 111 3.98 -23.07 7.56
C GLU A 111 4.38 -24.54 7.71
N PRO A 112 5.05 -24.94 8.81
CA PRO A 112 5.39 -26.33 9.01
C PRO A 112 4.08 -27.11 9.07
N ASP A 113 3.88 -28.00 8.10
CA ASP A 113 2.67 -28.79 7.99
C ASP A 113 2.51 -29.64 9.25
N ARG A 114 1.49 -29.34 10.05
CA ARG A 114 1.13 -30.06 11.29
C ARG A 114 0.85 -31.56 11.06
N LYS A 115 0.77 -32.03 9.81
CA LYS A 115 0.67 -33.46 9.47
C LYS A 115 2.00 -34.20 9.59
N THR A 116 3.14 -33.56 9.31
CA THR A 116 4.46 -34.23 9.37
C THR A 116 4.94 -34.43 10.80
N LEU A 117 4.54 -33.56 11.73
CA LEU A 117 4.86 -33.68 13.16
C LEU A 117 4.12 -34.83 13.84
N LYS A 118 2.92 -35.20 13.36
CA LYS A 118 2.17 -36.33 13.93
C LYS A 118 2.68 -37.69 13.45
N THR A 119 3.20 -37.77 12.22
CA THR A 119 3.78 -39.02 11.69
C THR A 119 5.10 -39.38 12.37
N ASN A 120 5.95 -38.39 12.66
CA ASN A 120 7.25 -38.63 13.30
C ASN A 120 7.21 -38.71 14.84
N ALA A 121 6.08 -38.34 15.45
CA ALA A 121 5.86 -38.52 16.89
C ALA A 121 5.08 -39.82 17.21
N ALA A 122 4.64 -40.54 16.17
CA ALA A 122 3.94 -41.82 16.28
C ALA A 122 4.81 -43.03 15.81
N LEU A 123 6.08 -42.77 15.46
CA LEU A 123 7.14 -43.75 15.23
C LEU A 123 8.13 -43.66 16.39
#